data_AF-A0A9Q0RT13-F1
#
_entry.id   AF-A0A9Q0RT13-F1
#
_cell.length_a   1.000
_cell.length_b   1.000
_cell.length_c   1.000
_cell.angle_alpha   90.00
_cell.angle_beta   90.00
_cell.angle_gamma   90.00
#
_symmetry.space_group_name_H-M   'P 1'
#
loop_
_entity.id
_entity.type
_entity.pdbx_description
1 polymer ?
#
loop_
_entity_poly.entity_id
_entity_poly.type
_entity_poly.pdbx_seq_one_letter_code
_entity_poly.pdbx_strand_id
1 'polypeptide(L)'
;MTFYHFVNCVLLTFGPPLILYKFSVLSEYGTLWKPLIGTGCYMITQGVKMLIIAGLINLSPLWDHLTDCIGMYYFLVHQQKASVASVKILSLALGWSVTESIFTRFVNFYLNARSMQFSWQYLLTAGEANLSLIQNICLCALLWSWGRRSNKIHLSVIVLYILSISFVESIIVKSISLGALAITTTFLYN
;
A
#
# COMPACT_ATOMS: atom_id res chain seq x y z
N MET A 1 -4.03 -29.93 2.87
CA MET A 1 -4.36 -28.84 3.83
C MET A 1 -3.74 -27.50 3.43
N THR A 2 -2.48 -27.45 2.96
CA THR A 2 -1.78 -26.20 2.57
C THR A 2 -2.48 -25.42 1.44
N PHE A 3 -2.99 -26.11 0.41
CA PHE A 3 -3.71 -25.46 -0.69
C PHE A 3 -4.98 -24.72 -0.24
N TYR A 4 -5.70 -25.25 0.75
CA TYR A 4 -6.91 -24.61 1.28
C TYR A 4 -6.59 -23.27 1.95
N HIS A 5 -5.54 -23.23 2.75
CA HIS A 5 -5.09 -22.00 3.39
C HIS A 5 -4.54 -20.98 2.39
N PHE A 6 -3.85 -21.46 1.34
CA PHE A 6 -3.40 -20.60 0.24
C PHE A 6 -4.58 -19.93 -0.46
N VAL A 7 -5.58 -20.71 -0.88
CA VAL A 7 -6.79 -20.19 -1.53
C VAL A 7 -7.51 -19.20 -0.62
N ASN A 8 -7.63 -19.48 0.68
CA ASN A 8 -8.25 -18.56 1.63
C ASN A 8 -7.48 -17.24 1.76
N CYS A 9 -6.14 -17.26 1.84
CA CYS A 9 -5.34 -16.05 1.93
C CYS A 9 -5.44 -15.22 0.64
N VAL A 10 -5.38 -15.88 -0.52
CA VAL A 10 -5.54 -15.23 -1.83
C VAL A 10 -6.94 -14.61 -1.95
N LEU A 11 -7.99 -15.34 -1.56
CA LEU A 11 -9.37 -14.85 -1.60
C LEU A 11 -9.57 -13.70 -0.61
N LEU A 12 -8.97 -13.75 0.58
CA LEU A 12 -9.05 -12.67 1.55
C LEU A 12 -8.34 -11.39 1.07
N THR A 13 -7.23 -11.51 0.36
CA THR A 13 -6.47 -10.37 -0.18
C THR A 13 -7.08 -9.78 -1.44
N PHE A 14 -7.47 -10.61 -2.42
CA PHE A 14 -7.96 -10.14 -3.72
C PHE A 14 -9.49 -10.07 -3.80
N GLY A 15 -10.22 -10.68 -2.86
CA GLY A 15 -11.68 -10.64 -2.81
C GLY A 15 -12.22 -9.21 -2.70
N PRO A 16 -11.83 -8.42 -1.67
CA PRO A 16 -12.34 -7.06 -1.51
C PRO A 16 -12.04 -6.13 -2.70
N PRO A 17 -10.82 -6.09 -3.27
CA PRO A 17 -10.57 -5.32 -4.51
C PRO A 17 -11.48 -5.71 -5.69
N LEU A 18 -11.77 -7.01 -5.88
CA LEU A 18 -12.63 -7.50 -6.97
C LEU A 18 -14.11 -7.12 -6.77
N ILE A 19 -14.60 -7.25 -5.53
CA ILE A 19 -15.94 -6.81 -5.14
C ILE A 19 -16.04 -5.30 -5.39
N LEU A 20 -15.04 -4.54 -4.95
CA LEU A 20 -15.01 -3.09 -5.12
C LEU A 20 -15.00 -2.70 -6.61
N TYR A 21 -14.24 -3.39 -7.45
CA TYR A 21 -14.27 -3.17 -8.90
C TYR A 21 -15.66 -3.43 -9.49
N LYS A 22 -16.33 -4.52 -9.12
CA LYS A 22 -17.66 -4.89 -9.65
C LYS A 22 -18.78 -3.97 -9.18
N PHE A 23 -18.82 -3.59 -7.91
CA PHE A 23 -19.91 -2.80 -7.33
C PHE A 23 -19.69 -1.29 -7.41
N SER A 24 -18.52 -0.84 -7.88
CA SER A 24 -18.26 0.58 -8.06
C SER A 24 -18.54 1.05 -9.48
N VAL A 25 -18.65 2.38 -9.59
CA VAL A 25 -18.81 3.16 -10.83
C VAL A 25 -17.74 2.78 -11.89
N LEU A 26 -16.62 2.18 -11.51
CA LEU A 26 -15.60 1.71 -12.46
C LEU A 26 -16.13 0.67 -13.45
N SER A 27 -17.03 -0.22 -13.00
CA SER A 27 -17.62 -1.27 -13.83
C SER A 27 -18.55 -0.69 -14.90
N GLU A 28 -19.27 0.40 -14.59
CA GLU A 28 -20.15 1.11 -15.53
C GLU A 28 -19.39 1.70 -16.71
N TYR A 29 -18.17 2.18 -16.47
CA TYR A 29 -17.30 2.64 -17.54
C TYR A 29 -16.65 1.49 -18.33
N GLY A 30 -16.80 0.23 -17.90
CA GLY A 30 -16.28 -0.96 -18.58
C GLY A 30 -14.77 -0.96 -18.84
N THR A 31 -14.02 -0.03 -18.23
CA THR A 31 -12.67 0.29 -18.66
C THR A 31 -11.65 -0.25 -17.66
N LEU A 32 -11.21 -1.50 -17.88
CA LEU A 32 -10.07 -2.09 -17.15
C LEU A 32 -8.75 -1.32 -17.37
N TRP A 33 -8.68 -0.53 -18.44
CA TRP A 33 -7.51 0.31 -18.74
C TRP A 33 -7.20 1.35 -17.66
N LYS A 34 -8.20 1.87 -16.95
CA LYS A 34 -7.99 2.93 -15.94
C LYS A 34 -7.22 2.39 -14.72
N PRO A 35 -7.63 1.28 -14.09
CA PRO A 35 -6.83 0.61 -13.07
C PRO A 35 -5.44 0.18 -13.56
N LEU A 36 -5.34 -0.27 -14.81
CA LEU A 36 -4.06 -0.71 -15.38
C LEU A 36 -3.03 0.42 -15.49
N ILE A 37 -3.46 1.65 -15.74
CA ILE A 37 -2.58 2.82 -15.65
C ILE A 37 -2.09 3.01 -14.20
N GLY A 38 -2.97 2.77 -13.22
CA GLY A 38 -2.61 2.78 -11.79
C GLY A 38 -1.60 1.70 -11.41
N THR A 39 -1.67 0.51 -12.02
CA THR A 39 -0.65 -0.54 -11.80
C THR A 39 0.69 -0.14 -12.40
N GLY A 40 0.70 0.44 -13.60
CA GLY A 40 1.92 0.96 -14.22
C GLY A 40 2.56 2.09 -13.42
N CYS A 41 1.74 2.97 -12.84
CA CYS A 41 2.18 4.02 -11.92
C CYS A 41 2.98 3.45 -10.74
N TYR A 42 2.41 2.47 -10.04
CA TYR A 42 3.07 1.81 -8.91
C TYR A 42 4.42 1.20 -9.30
N MET A 43 4.47 0.50 -10.43
CA MET A 43 5.71 -0.13 -10.91
C MET A 43 6.83 0.89 -11.14
N ILE A 44 6.48 2.04 -11.71
CA ILE A 44 7.44 3.11 -11.98
C ILE A 44 7.89 3.77 -10.67
N THR A 45 6.97 4.10 -9.77
CA THR A 45 7.31 4.77 -8.50
C THR A 45 8.15 3.88 -7.62
N GLN A 46 7.81 2.59 -7.49
CA GLN A 46 8.63 1.63 -6.74
C GLN A 46 9.99 1.41 -7.40
N GLY A 47 10.07 1.38 -8.73
CA GLY A 47 11.35 1.31 -9.45
C GLY A 47 12.26 2.50 -9.13
N VAL A 48 11.70 3.71 -9.17
CA VAL A 48 12.42 4.95 -8.80
C VAL A 48 12.86 4.92 -7.34
N LYS A 49 11.98 4.50 -6.43
CA LYS A 49 12.29 4.38 -5.00
C LYS A 49 13.45 3.42 -4.74
N MET A 50 13.47 2.25 -5.39
CA MET A 50 14.56 1.29 -5.25
C MET A 50 15.89 1.83 -5.80
N LEU A 51 15.86 2.62 -6.89
CA LEU A 51 17.05 3.29 -7.41
C LEU A 51 17.58 4.38 -6.47
N ILE A 52 16.68 5.15 -5.84
CA ILE A 52 17.06 6.20 -4.88
C ILE A 52 17.69 5.55 -3.63
N ILE A 53 17.08 4.50 -3.08
CA ILE A 53 17.62 3.79 -1.91
C ILE A 53 18.97 3.14 -2.24
N ALA A 54 19.15 2.63 -3.46
CA ALA A 54 20.42 2.04 -3.89
C ALA A 54 21.53 3.10 -4.12
N GLY A 55 21.17 4.30 -4.57
CA GLY A 55 22.13 5.35 -4.95
C GLY A 55 22.47 6.36 -3.85
N LEU A 56 21.54 6.63 -2.92
CA LEU A 56 21.71 7.57 -1.81
C LEU A 56 21.52 6.84 -0.48
N ILE A 57 22.53 6.92 0.38
CA ILE A 57 22.59 6.32 1.73
C ILE A 57 21.25 6.48 2.49
N ASN A 58 20.74 5.37 3.03
CA ASN A 58 19.60 5.20 3.95
C ASN A 58 18.73 6.45 4.14
N LEU A 59 17.81 6.69 3.21
CA LEU A 59 16.76 7.69 3.39
C LEU A 59 15.85 7.29 4.56
N SER A 60 15.42 8.29 5.33
CA SER A 60 14.49 8.08 6.44
C SER A 60 13.13 7.55 5.95
N PRO A 61 12.36 6.81 6.79
CA PRO A 61 11.07 6.23 6.39
C PRO A 61 10.06 7.28 5.89
N LEU A 62 10.23 8.54 6.28
CA LEU A 62 9.41 9.64 5.79
C LEU A 62 9.55 9.88 4.28
N TRP A 63 10.74 9.66 3.71
CA TRP A 63 10.96 9.80 2.26
C TRP A 63 10.25 8.73 1.45
N ASP A 64 10.14 7.52 2.02
CA ASP A 64 9.40 6.42 1.41
C ASP A 64 7.96 6.86 1.12
N HIS A 65 7.22 7.21 2.19
CA HIS A 65 5.83 7.65 2.09
C HIS A 65 5.65 8.92 1.24
N LEU A 66 6.62 9.84 1.27
CA LEU A 66 6.60 11.02 0.41
C LEU A 66 6.69 10.66 -1.08
N THR A 67 7.59 9.76 -1.47
CA THR A 67 7.74 9.37 -2.87
C THR A 67 6.47 8.72 -3.41
N ASP A 68 5.82 7.89 -2.61
CA ASP A 68 4.54 7.26 -2.96
C ASP A 68 3.40 8.29 -3.06
N CYS A 69 3.35 9.28 -2.16
CA CYS A 69 2.38 10.38 -2.24
C CYS A 69 2.56 11.25 -3.49
N ILE A 70 3.81 11.61 -3.82
CA ILE A 70 4.16 12.41 -5.00
C ILE A 70 3.79 11.64 -6.27
N GLY A 71 4.12 10.36 -6.33
CA GLY A 71 3.77 9.46 -7.42
C GLY A 71 2.25 9.41 -7.64
N MET A 72 1.48 9.10 -6.59
CA MET A 72 0.01 9.07 -6.70
C MET A 72 -0.57 10.42 -7.13
N TYR A 73 -0.08 11.55 -6.60
CA TYR A 73 -0.53 12.88 -6.99
C TYR A 73 -0.27 13.18 -8.47
N TYR A 74 0.94 12.93 -8.95
CA TYR A 74 1.32 13.21 -10.34
C TYR A 74 0.41 12.46 -11.32
N PHE A 75 0.13 11.19 -11.05
CA PHE A 75 -0.71 10.37 -11.91
C PHE A 75 -2.20 10.75 -11.83
N LEU A 76 -2.72 11.14 -10.65
CA LEU A 76 -4.10 11.68 -10.53
C LEU A 76 -4.32 12.92 -11.40
N VAL A 77 -3.32 13.80 -11.47
CA VAL A 77 -3.42 15.08 -12.20
C VAL A 77 -3.18 14.89 -13.70
N HIS A 78 -2.15 14.15 -14.09
CA HIS A 78 -1.73 14.07 -15.50
C HIS A 78 -2.50 13.06 -16.35
N GLN A 79 -2.78 11.86 -15.82
CA GLN A 79 -3.26 10.72 -16.63
C GLN A 79 -4.79 10.64 -16.74
N GLN A 80 -5.51 11.40 -15.91
CA GLN A 80 -6.96 11.26 -15.80
C GLN A 80 -7.71 12.55 -16.10
N LYS A 81 -7.30 13.34 -17.09
CA LYS A 81 -7.93 14.65 -17.36
C LYS A 81 -9.44 14.58 -17.67
N ALA A 82 -9.94 13.46 -18.21
CA ALA A 82 -11.30 13.35 -18.75
C ALA A 82 -12.32 12.49 -17.94
N SER A 83 -11.96 11.95 -16.77
CA SER A 83 -12.88 11.10 -15.98
C SER A 83 -13.58 11.84 -14.83
N VAL A 84 -14.69 11.28 -14.34
CA VAL A 84 -15.34 11.72 -13.10
C VAL A 84 -14.41 11.48 -11.91
N ALA A 85 -14.40 12.39 -10.93
CA ALA A 85 -13.49 12.34 -9.78
C ALA A 85 -13.52 11.00 -9.02
N SER A 86 -14.70 10.42 -8.80
CA SER A 86 -14.86 9.12 -8.14
C SER A 86 -14.12 8.00 -8.88
N VAL A 87 -14.21 7.98 -10.21
CA VAL A 87 -13.52 7.01 -11.07
C VAL A 87 -12.01 7.18 -11.00
N LYS A 88 -11.54 8.44 -10.92
CA LYS A 88 -10.10 8.75 -10.83
C LYS A 88 -9.46 8.15 -9.60
N ILE A 89 -9.98 8.57 -8.45
CA ILE A 89 -9.51 8.18 -7.12
C ILE A 89 -9.53 6.65 -7.01
N LEU A 90 -10.65 6.04 -7.39
CA LEU A 90 -10.85 4.62 -7.18
C LEU A 90 -10.01 3.74 -8.11
N SER A 91 -9.87 4.12 -9.38
CA SER A 91 -9.02 3.36 -10.32
C SER A 91 -7.55 3.40 -9.95
N LEU A 92 -7.03 4.56 -9.53
CA LEU A 92 -5.65 4.65 -9.08
C LEU A 92 -5.44 3.85 -7.78
N ALA A 93 -6.29 4.04 -6.78
CA ALA A 93 -6.16 3.35 -5.50
C ALA A 93 -6.26 1.82 -5.64
N LEU A 94 -7.20 1.33 -6.45
CA LEU A 94 -7.32 -0.10 -6.74
C LEU A 94 -6.10 -0.64 -7.49
N GLY A 95 -5.67 0.04 -8.55
CA GLY A 95 -4.48 -0.36 -9.31
C GLY A 95 -3.23 -0.42 -8.42
N TRP A 96 -3.02 0.62 -7.60
CA TRP A 96 -1.90 0.72 -6.68
C TRP A 96 -1.88 -0.42 -5.65
N SER A 97 -2.97 -0.58 -4.90
CA SER A 97 -3.08 -1.59 -3.83
C SER A 97 -3.05 -3.04 -4.33
N VAL A 98 -3.65 -3.32 -5.49
CA VAL A 98 -3.60 -4.66 -6.11
C VAL A 98 -2.18 -4.98 -6.56
N THR A 99 -1.49 -4.02 -7.18
CA THR A 99 -0.10 -4.20 -7.61
C THR A 99 0.82 -4.40 -6.42
N GLU A 100 0.69 -3.54 -5.40
CA GLU A 100 1.40 -3.66 -4.12
C GLU A 100 1.23 -5.06 -3.52
N SER A 101 0.00 -5.56 -3.42
CA SER A 101 -0.30 -6.87 -2.85
C SER A 101 0.25 -8.03 -3.68
N ILE A 102 0.28 -7.91 -5.01
CA ILE A 102 0.90 -8.91 -5.89
C ILE A 102 2.41 -8.98 -5.63
N PHE A 103 3.10 -7.85 -5.61
CA PHE A 103 4.56 -7.86 -5.46
C PHE A 103 5.02 -8.19 -4.04
N THR A 104 4.28 -7.76 -3.02
CA THR A 104 4.70 -7.91 -1.61
C THR A 104 4.19 -9.20 -0.97
N ARG A 105 2.96 -9.63 -1.27
CA ARG A 105 2.29 -10.71 -0.53
C ARG A 105 2.07 -11.96 -1.36
N PHE A 106 1.71 -11.84 -2.64
CA PHE A 106 1.40 -13.01 -3.47
C PHE A 106 2.60 -13.96 -3.62
N VAL A 107 3.81 -13.42 -3.80
CA VAL A 107 5.05 -14.23 -3.86
C VAL A 107 5.24 -15.01 -2.55
N ASN A 108 5.04 -14.36 -1.41
CA ASN A 108 5.13 -14.99 -0.10
C ASN A 108 4.07 -16.09 0.05
N PHE A 109 2.81 -15.86 -0.34
CA PHE A 109 1.79 -16.91 -0.28
C PHE A 109 2.10 -18.10 -1.19
N TYR A 110 2.62 -17.84 -2.39
CA TYR A 110 2.95 -18.88 -3.36
C TYR A 110 4.10 -19.78 -2.87
N LEU A 111 5.18 -19.19 -2.36
CA LEU A 111 6.32 -19.94 -1.85
C LEU A 111 5.95 -20.74 -0.60
N ASN A 112 5.11 -20.18 0.28
CA ASN A 112 4.66 -20.86 1.49
C ASN A 112 3.59 -21.94 1.24
N ALA A 113 2.85 -21.88 0.13
CA ALA A 113 1.98 -22.98 -0.27
C ALA A 113 2.77 -24.27 -0.59
N ARG A 114 4.07 -24.14 -0.90
CA ARG A 114 4.98 -25.27 -1.12
C ARG A 114 5.65 -25.78 0.17
N SER A 115 5.62 -25.02 1.26
CA SER A 115 6.20 -25.44 2.54
C SER A 115 5.20 -26.30 3.34
N MET A 116 5.73 -27.19 4.19
CA MET A 116 4.93 -28.20 4.90
C MET A 116 4.12 -27.66 6.08
N GLN A 117 4.34 -26.41 6.52
CA GLN A 117 3.74 -25.85 7.74
C GLN A 117 3.14 -24.46 7.49
N PHE A 118 1.86 -24.32 7.84
CA PHE A 118 1.11 -23.07 7.73
C PHE A 118 1.21 -22.28 9.05
N SER A 119 1.49 -20.97 8.97
CA SER A 119 1.51 -20.07 10.13
C SER A 119 0.38 -19.03 10.06
N TRP A 120 -0.10 -18.58 11.21
CA TRP A 120 -1.08 -17.50 11.36
C TRP A 120 -0.48 -16.12 11.02
N GLN A 121 0.75 -16.04 10.54
CA GLN A 121 1.28 -14.76 10.09
C GLN A 121 0.71 -14.42 8.71
N TYR A 122 0.54 -15.39 7.82
CA TYR A 122 0.08 -15.15 6.45
C TYR A 122 -1.35 -14.65 6.35
N LEU A 123 -2.23 -15.17 7.21
CA LEU A 123 -3.62 -14.72 7.21
C LEU A 123 -3.74 -13.32 7.84
N LEU A 124 -2.84 -12.93 8.77
CA LEU A 124 -2.73 -11.54 9.25
C LEU A 124 -2.22 -10.61 8.15
N THR A 125 -1.19 -11.02 7.41
CA THR A 125 -0.67 -10.28 6.25
C THR A 125 -1.73 -10.13 5.15
N ALA A 126 -2.59 -11.14 4.96
CA ALA A 126 -3.72 -11.06 4.04
C ALA A 126 -4.78 -10.04 4.50
N GLY A 127 -5.03 -9.94 5.81
CA GLY A 127 -5.90 -8.91 6.39
C GLY A 127 -5.31 -7.50 6.29
N GLU A 128 -4.00 -7.36 6.50
CA GLU A 128 -3.26 -6.10 6.36
C GLU A 128 -3.38 -5.51 4.94
N ALA A 129 -3.44 -6.37 3.91
CA ALA A 129 -3.67 -5.93 2.54
C ALA A 129 -5.00 -5.17 2.34
N ASN A 130 -6.04 -5.57 3.09
CA ASN A 130 -7.34 -4.90 3.01
C ASN A 130 -7.30 -3.54 3.71
N LEU A 131 -6.52 -3.42 4.78
CA LEU A 131 -6.28 -2.13 5.44
C LEU A 131 -5.47 -1.20 4.53
N SER A 132 -4.42 -1.70 3.86
CA SER A 132 -3.63 -0.89 2.93
C SER A 132 -4.44 -0.43 1.72
N LEU A 133 -5.38 -1.25 1.22
CA LEU A 133 -6.36 -0.84 0.22
C LEU A 133 -7.20 0.36 0.68
N ILE A 134 -7.84 0.27 1.86
CA ILE A 134 -8.68 1.35 2.40
C ILE A 134 -7.86 2.62 2.59
N GLN A 135 -6.66 2.47 3.13
CA GLN A 135 -5.71 3.55 3.36
C GLN A 135 -5.33 4.26 2.05
N ASN A 136 -5.01 3.50 0.99
CA ASN A 136 -4.68 4.05 -0.33
C ASN A 136 -5.88 4.78 -0.97
N ILE A 137 -7.11 4.31 -0.76
CA ILE A 137 -8.33 5.01 -1.20
C ILE A 137 -8.47 6.36 -0.49
N CYS A 138 -8.30 6.39 0.83
CA CYS A 138 -8.35 7.62 1.62
C CYS A 138 -7.26 8.62 1.20
N LEU A 139 -6.04 8.14 1.00
CA LEU A 139 -4.91 8.94 0.55
C LEU A 139 -5.18 9.56 -0.82
N CYS A 140 -5.64 8.77 -1.79
CA CYS A 140 -5.99 9.27 -3.13
C CYS A 140 -7.11 10.33 -3.07
N ALA A 141 -8.12 10.13 -2.20
CA ALA A 141 -9.20 11.09 -2.01
C ALA A 141 -8.70 12.41 -1.41
N LEU A 142 -7.80 12.34 -0.42
CA LEU A 142 -7.15 13.51 0.19
C LEU A 142 -6.30 14.26 -0.83
N LEU A 143 -5.44 13.58 -1.59
CA LEU A 143 -4.61 14.19 -2.64
C LEU A 143 -5.46 14.88 -3.72
N TRP A 144 -6.54 14.23 -4.14
CA TRP A 144 -7.47 14.84 -5.10
C TRP A 144 -8.16 16.09 -4.53
N SER A 145 -8.57 16.05 -3.25
CA SER A 145 -9.16 17.21 -2.58
C SER A 145 -8.18 18.39 -2.43
N TRP A 146 -6.90 18.09 -2.21
CA TRP A 146 -5.82 19.08 -2.16
C TRP A 146 -5.59 19.74 -3.53
N GLY A 147 -5.50 18.96 -4.61
CA GLY A 147 -5.29 19.49 -5.96
C GLY A 147 -6.41 20.42 -6.47
N ARG A 148 -7.62 20.35 -5.88
CA ARG A 148 -8.78 21.19 -6.23
C ARG A 148 -8.93 22.46 -5.39
N ARG A 149 -8.35 22.53 -4.18
CA ARG A 149 -8.58 23.63 -3.22
C ARG A 149 -7.26 24.16 -2.67
N SER A 150 -7.04 25.47 -2.85
CA SER A 150 -5.90 26.24 -2.28
C SER A 150 -5.93 26.38 -0.74
N ASN A 151 -6.78 25.63 -0.05
CA ASN A 151 -6.95 25.76 1.40
C ASN A 151 -5.86 24.98 2.15
N LYS A 152 -5.12 25.68 3.01
CA LYS A 152 -4.02 25.15 3.85
C LYS A 152 -4.43 23.95 4.73
N ILE A 153 -5.73 23.83 5.04
CA ILE A 153 -6.29 22.75 5.88
C ILE A 153 -6.09 21.37 5.23
N HIS A 154 -6.30 21.23 3.92
CA HIS A 154 -6.12 19.94 3.25
C HIS A 154 -4.65 19.51 3.20
N LEU A 155 -3.74 20.48 3.05
CA LEU A 155 -2.30 20.26 3.12
C LEU A 155 -1.90 19.82 4.54
N SER A 156 -2.46 20.44 5.58
CA SER A 156 -2.26 20.02 6.97
C SER A 156 -2.74 18.59 7.26
N VAL A 157 -3.86 18.15 6.67
CA VAL A 157 -4.37 16.78 6.86
C VAL A 157 -3.46 15.76 6.16
N ILE A 158 -2.97 16.06 4.95
CA ILE A 158 -2.03 15.19 4.23
C ILE A 158 -0.70 15.09 4.97
N VAL A 159 -0.17 16.21 5.46
CA VAL A 159 1.07 16.23 6.25
C VAL A 159 0.90 15.49 7.57
N LEU A 160 -0.24 15.66 8.27
CA LEU A 160 -0.55 14.90 9.48
C LEU A 160 -0.61 13.39 9.20
N TYR A 161 -1.21 13.00 8.09
CA TYR A 161 -1.30 11.59 7.67
C TYR A 161 0.08 10.99 7.35
N ILE A 162 0.94 11.72 6.62
CA ILE A 162 2.30 11.27 6.31
C ILE A 162 3.14 11.18 7.60
N LEU A 163 2.98 12.16 8.51
CA LEU A 163 3.67 12.17 9.79
C LEU A 163 3.18 11.06 10.72
N SER A 164 1.88 10.76 10.77
CA SER A 164 1.34 9.71 11.63
C SER A 164 1.84 8.33 11.21
N ILE A 165 1.89 8.05 9.90
CA ILE A 165 2.39 6.77 9.38
C ILE A 165 3.90 6.63 9.61
N SER A 166 4.67 7.69 9.31
CA SER A 166 6.12 7.70 9.53
C SER A 166 6.47 7.54 11.03
N PHE A 167 5.63 8.07 11.92
CA PHE A 167 5.79 7.95 13.37
C PHE A 167 5.49 6.53 13.87
N VAL A 168 4.45 5.89 13.34
CA VAL A 168 4.09 4.50 13.68
C VAL A 168 5.19 3.54 13.26
N GLU A 169 5.75 3.66 12.06
CA GLU A 169 6.88 2.82 11.63
C GLU A 169 8.12 3.02 12.53
N SER A 170 8.43 4.26 12.90
CA SER A 170 9.56 4.55 13.79
C SER A 170 9.38 3.95 15.18
N ILE A 171 8.16 3.99 15.74
CA ILE A 171 7.85 3.39 17.04
C ILE A 171 7.99 1.87 16.97
N ILE A 172 7.39 1.23 15.98
CA ILE A 172 7.38 -0.24 15.88
C ILE A 172 8.82 -0.76 15.75
N VAL A 173 9.65 -0.15 14.91
CA VAL A 173 11.06 -0.54 14.73
C VAL A 173 11.89 -0.29 16.00
N LYS A 174 11.65 0.82 16.72
CA LYS A 174 12.33 1.09 18.00
C LYS A 174 11.86 0.18 19.12
N SER A 175 10.58 -0.10 19.24
CA SER A 175 10.02 -1.00 20.26
C SER A 175 10.50 -2.44 20.08
N ILE A 176 10.61 -2.90 18.83
CA ILE A 176 11.13 -4.24 18.53
C ILE A 176 12.64 -4.34 18.78
N SER A 177 13.43 -3.32 18.42
CA SER A 177 14.88 -3.32 18.68
C SER A 177 15.21 -3.16 20.18
N LEU A 178 14.45 -2.35 20.92
CA LEU A 178 14.54 -2.28 22.39
C LEU A 178 14.10 -3.58 23.06
N GLY A 179 13.04 -4.22 22.56
CA GLY A 179 12.62 -5.54 23.03
C GLY A 179 13.70 -6.60 22.80
N ALA A 180 14.33 -6.61 21.62
CA ALA A 180 15.43 -7.52 21.31
C ALA A 180 16.66 -7.28 22.21
N LEU A 181 17.02 -6.02 22.48
CA LEU A 181 18.11 -5.66 23.40
C LEU A 181 17.80 -6.01 24.87
N ALA A 182 16.54 -5.88 25.31
CA ALA A 182 16.12 -6.28 26.65
C ALA A 182 16.17 -7.82 26.82
N ILE A 183 15.83 -8.56 25.77
CA ILE A 183 15.91 -10.02 25.77
C ILE A 183 17.38 -10.48 25.77
N THR A 184 18.27 -9.88 24.98
CA THR A 184 19.69 -10.27 24.96
C THR A 184 20.43 -9.91 26.25
N THR A 185 20.07 -8.79 26.89
CA THR A 185 20.67 -8.40 28.19
C THR A 185 20.18 -9.28 29.34
N THR A 186 18.96 -9.83 29.28
CA THR A 186 18.47 -10.80 30.27
C THR A 186 19.05 -12.20 30.07
N PHE A 187 19.38 -12.60 28.84
CA PHE A 187 20.10 -13.86 28.57
C PHE A 187 21.60 -13.81 28.89
N LEU A 188 22.22 -12.63 28.94
CA LEU A 188 23.64 -12.49 29.33
C LEU A 188 23.87 -12.39 30.85
N TYR A 189 22.79 -12.23 31.63
CA TYR A 189 22.85 -12.10 33.10
C TYR A 189 22.38 -13.37 33.85
N ASN A 190 21.96 -14.40 33.12
CA ASN A 190 21.70 -15.77 33.60
C ASN A 190 22.76 -16.72 33.05
#